data_AF-A0A4Q1QWF0-F1
#
_entry.id   AF-A0A4Q1QWF0-F1
#
_cell.length_a   1.000
_cell.length_b   1.000
_cell.length_c   1.000
_cell.angle_alpha   90.00
_cell.angle_beta   90.00
_cell.angle_gamma   90.00
#
_symmetry.space_group_name_H-M   'P 1'
#
loop_
_entity.id
_entity.type
_entity.pdbx_description
1 polymer ?
#
loop_
_entity_poly.entity_id
_entity_poly.type
_entity_poly.pdbx_seq_one_letter_code
_entity_poly.pdbx_strand_id
1 'polypeptide(L)'
;MSPEFVKPRKTWEKTVISHPPVTDTERVLTGIWSEVLEIPEVGVEDNFFDLGGHSVLLHMIQDRIAARLGKTAPLVDLFQYPTVRGLASHLDGGAAGEPLRREALRAGGRARLAGRRDRRTRTEAGGTGSGE
;
A
#
# COMPACT_ATOMS: atom_id res chain seq x y z
N MET A 1 30.03 31.33 -11.29
CA MET A 1 29.37 30.74 -10.10
C MET A 1 27.98 30.32 -10.52
N SER A 2 27.78 29.02 -10.76
CA SER A 2 26.46 28.49 -11.09
C SER A 2 25.57 28.52 -9.83
N PRO A 3 24.29 28.89 -9.94
CA PRO A 3 23.39 28.84 -8.80
C PRO A 3 23.17 27.37 -8.40
N GLU A 4 23.40 27.05 -7.12
CA GLU A 4 23.05 25.75 -6.56
C GLU A 4 21.54 25.52 -6.74
N PHE A 5 21.19 24.46 -7.46
CA PHE A 5 19.84 23.95 -7.56
C PHE A 5 19.44 23.34 -6.21
N VAL A 6 19.03 24.19 -5.27
CA VAL A 6 18.44 23.76 -4.00
C VAL A 6 17.11 23.10 -4.35
N LYS A 7 17.08 21.76 -4.28
CA LYS A 7 15.84 20.99 -4.46
C LYS A 7 14.78 21.53 -3.50
N PRO A 8 13.54 21.80 -3.95
CA PRO A 8 12.49 22.27 -3.05
C PRO A 8 12.28 21.20 -1.96
N ARG A 9 12.53 21.57 -0.70
CA ARG A 9 12.12 20.75 0.46
C ARG A 9 10.60 20.62 0.39
N LYS A 10 10.07 19.40 0.24
CA LYS A 10 8.64 19.14 0.38
C LYS A 10 8.19 19.71 1.72
N THR A 11 7.46 20.82 1.71
CA THR A 11 6.74 21.36 2.87
C THR A 11 5.53 20.46 3.12
N TRP A 12 5.68 19.48 4.01
CA TRP A 12 4.57 18.68 4.51
C TRP A 12 3.84 19.54 5.56
N GLU A 13 2.71 20.11 5.19
CA GLU A 13 1.82 20.82 6.11
C GLU A 13 0.85 19.80 6.78
N LYS A 14 1.40 18.70 7.31
CA LYS A 14 0.66 17.75 8.15
C LYS A 14 1.05 18.05 9.60
N THR A 15 0.44 19.07 10.20
CA THR A 15 0.78 19.55 11.55
C THR A 15 0.15 18.71 12.68
N VAL A 16 -0.63 17.67 12.36
CA VAL A 16 -1.29 16.85 13.40
C VAL A 16 -1.33 15.39 12.95
N ILE A 17 -0.62 14.50 13.65
CA ILE A 17 -0.90 13.06 13.56
C ILE A 17 -2.36 12.85 13.97
N SER A 18 -3.19 12.38 13.05
CA SER A 18 -4.59 12.06 13.35
C SER A 18 -4.70 10.98 14.44
N HIS A 19 -3.73 10.06 14.50
CA HIS A 19 -3.68 8.96 15.47
C HIS A 19 -2.23 8.73 15.95
N PRO A 20 -1.85 9.16 17.17
CA PRO A 20 -0.52 8.94 17.71
C PRO A 20 -0.29 7.45 18.06
N PRO A 21 0.97 6.98 18.08
CA PRO A 21 1.30 5.61 18.49
C PRO A 21 1.03 5.39 19.98
N VAL A 22 0.29 4.33 20.29
CA VAL A 22 -0.10 3.94 21.65
C VAL A 22 0.75 2.77 22.16
N THR A 23 1.24 1.88 21.29
CA THR A 23 2.11 0.76 21.68
C THR A 23 3.60 1.03 21.42
N ASP A 24 4.49 0.28 22.10
CA ASP A 24 5.94 0.35 21.82
C ASP A 24 6.27 -0.09 20.40
N THR A 25 5.60 -1.13 19.89
CA THR A 25 5.74 -1.60 18.51
C THR A 25 5.37 -0.49 17.52
N GLU A 26 4.24 0.21 17.74
CA GLU A 26 3.84 1.35 16.90
C GLU A 26 4.86 2.50 16.96
N ARG A 27 5.41 2.81 18.14
CA ARG A 27 6.45 3.85 18.30
C ARG A 27 7.72 3.51 17.52
N VAL A 28 8.17 2.27 17.57
CA VAL A 28 9.36 1.85 16.82
C VAL A 28 9.10 1.86 15.32
N LEU A 29 7.92 1.36 14.88
CA LEU A 29 7.55 1.29 13.47
C LEU A 29 7.37 2.68 12.84
N THR A 30 6.70 3.61 13.52
CA THR A 30 6.58 5.00 13.04
C THR A 30 7.95 5.65 12.85
N GLY A 31 8.90 5.41 13.77
CA GLY A 31 10.28 5.86 13.62
C GLY A 31 10.99 5.24 12.42
N ILE A 32 10.91 3.91 12.26
CA ILE A 32 11.48 3.21 11.09
C ILE A 32 10.93 3.79 9.78
N TRP A 33 9.62 4.00 9.69
CA TRP A 33 8.97 4.50 8.48
C TRP A 33 9.37 5.93 8.17
N SER A 34 9.39 6.81 9.18
CA SER A 34 9.81 8.21 9.05
C SER A 34 11.24 8.29 8.49
N GLU A 35 12.15 7.46 9.00
CA GLU A 35 13.54 7.41 8.53
C GLU A 35 13.68 6.82 7.11
N VAL A 36 12.87 5.83 6.73
CA VAL A 36 12.95 5.19 5.40
C VAL A 36 12.29 6.05 4.32
N LEU A 37 11.18 6.70 4.65
CA LEU A 37 10.43 7.57 3.74
C LEU A 37 10.99 9.00 3.69
N GLU A 38 11.95 9.32 4.56
CA GLU A 38 12.55 10.64 4.72
C GLU A 38 11.50 11.74 4.97
N ILE A 39 10.47 11.40 5.75
CA ILE A 39 9.41 12.32 6.19
C ILE A 39 9.47 12.48 7.71
N PRO A 40 9.21 13.68 8.26
CA PRO A 40 9.45 13.90 9.69
C PRO A 40 8.48 13.15 10.61
N GLU A 41 7.28 12.85 10.13
CA GLU A 41 6.25 12.23 10.95
C GLU A 41 5.35 11.32 10.12
N VAL A 42 5.03 10.15 10.69
CA VAL A 42 4.16 9.13 10.10
C VAL A 42 3.06 8.79 11.11
N GLY A 43 1.80 8.92 10.70
CA GLY A 43 0.68 8.48 11.52
C GLY A 43 0.49 6.97 11.48
N VAL A 44 -0.08 6.40 12.55
CA VAL A 44 -0.17 4.93 12.64
C VAL A 44 -1.15 4.29 11.64
N GLU A 45 -2.09 5.10 11.13
CA GLU A 45 -3.06 4.73 10.10
C GLU A 45 -2.65 5.18 8.69
N ASP A 46 -1.53 5.91 8.55
CA ASP A 46 -1.09 6.34 7.23
C ASP A 46 -0.63 5.12 6.41
N ASN A 47 -1.14 5.01 5.19
CA ASN A 47 -0.77 3.93 4.30
C ASN A 47 0.63 4.19 3.71
N PHE A 48 1.52 3.20 3.83
CA PHE A 48 2.90 3.27 3.35
C PHE A 48 3.02 3.69 1.89
N PHE A 49 2.14 3.18 1.01
CA PHE A 49 2.17 3.47 -0.42
C PHE A 49 1.64 4.86 -0.73
N ASP A 50 0.65 5.34 0.03
CA ASP A 50 0.13 6.71 -0.11
C ASP A 50 1.17 7.76 0.31
N LEU A 51 2.09 7.39 1.21
CA LEU A 51 3.24 8.21 1.60
C LEU A 51 4.38 8.20 0.57
N GLY A 52 4.24 7.45 -0.54
CA GLY A 52 5.27 7.32 -1.58
C GLY A 52 6.21 6.12 -1.40
N GLY A 53 5.86 5.21 -0.50
CA GLY A 53 6.59 3.96 -0.29
C GLY A 53 6.54 3.01 -1.49
N HIS A 54 7.57 2.17 -1.64
CA HIS A 54 7.65 1.15 -2.68
C HIS A 54 8.44 -0.08 -2.21
N SER A 55 8.50 -1.12 -3.03
CA SER A 55 9.05 -2.45 -2.67
C SER A 55 10.50 -2.41 -2.15
N VAL A 56 11.38 -1.61 -2.76
CA VAL A 56 12.76 -1.44 -2.29
C VAL A 56 12.80 -0.90 -0.87
N LEU A 57 11.94 0.07 -0.54
CA LEU A 57 11.85 0.63 0.81
C LEU A 57 11.25 -0.37 1.80
N LEU A 58 10.32 -1.22 1.38
CA LEU A 58 9.79 -2.30 2.23
C LEU A 58 10.89 -3.28 2.65
N HIS A 59 11.84 -3.58 1.77
CA HIS A 59 12.97 -4.44 2.13
C HIS A 59 13.85 -3.79 3.20
N MET A 60 14.10 -2.47 3.09
CA MET A 60 14.82 -1.72 4.13
C MET A 60 14.06 -1.69 5.47
N ILE A 61 12.73 -1.61 5.42
CA ILE A 61 11.88 -1.70 6.61
C ILE A 61 11.98 -3.07 7.25
N GLN A 62 11.93 -4.15 6.45
CA GLN A 62 12.07 -5.52 6.92
C GLN A 62 13.37 -5.71 7.72
N ASP A 63 14.50 -5.25 7.18
CA ASP A 63 15.80 -5.34 7.84
C ASP A 63 15.84 -4.55 9.17
N ARG A 64 15.25 -3.34 9.17
CA ARG A 64 15.19 -2.49 10.38
C ARG A 64 14.27 -3.05 11.45
N ILE A 65 13.16 -3.68 11.06
CA ILE A 65 12.26 -4.37 12.00
C ILE A 65 13.00 -5.52 12.68
N ALA A 66 13.71 -6.35 11.90
CA ALA A 66 14.52 -7.43 12.47
C ALA A 66 15.59 -6.90 13.44
N ALA A 67 16.28 -5.83 13.07
CA ALA A 67 17.33 -5.24 13.90
C ALA A 67 16.81 -4.58 15.19
N ARG A 68 15.65 -3.89 15.15
CA ARG A 68 15.15 -3.09 16.29
C ARG A 68 14.16 -3.83 17.19
N LEU A 69 13.38 -4.74 16.62
CA LEU A 69 12.32 -5.46 17.34
C LEU A 69 12.66 -6.94 17.56
N GLY A 70 13.70 -7.47 16.90
CA GLY A 70 14.02 -8.90 16.96
C GLY A 70 12.92 -9.78 16.34
N LYS A 71 12.01 -9.19 15.54
CA LYS A 71 10.89 -9.86 14.90
C LYS A 71 11.13 -9.92 13.39
N THR A 72 10.63 -10.97 12.75
CA THR A 72 10.64 -11.07 11.29
C THR A 72 9.30 -10.58 10.75
N ALA A 73 9.35 -9.62 9.82
CA ALA A 73 8.20 -9.21 9.03
C ALA A 73 8.41 -9.70 7.58
N PRO A 74 7.85 -10.86 7.20
CA PRO A 74 7.85 -11.30 5.81
C PRO A 74 7.38 -10.19 4.87
N LEU A 75 7.99 -10.07 3.70
CA LEU A 75 7.64 -9.01 2.75
C LEU A 75 6.14 -9.02 2.39
N VAL A 76 5.54 -10.21 2.29
CA VAL A 76 4.10 -10.38 2.06
C VAL A 76 3.25 -9.72 3.15
N ASP A 77 3.69 -9.72 4.41
CA ASP A 77 2.96 -9.11 5.52
C ASP A 77 3.02 -7.59 5.46
N LEU A 78 4.15 -7.02 5.02
CA LEU A 78 4.27 -5.58 4.80
C LEU A 78 3.32 -5.06 3.70
N PHE A 79 3.02 -5.89 2.70
CA PHE A 79 2.00 -5.58 1.69
C PHE A 79 0.57 -5.77 2.22
N GLN A 80 0.33 -6.76 3.09
CA GLN A 80 -0.99 -7.03 3.66
C GLN A 80 -1.40 -6.01 4.73
N TYR A 81 -0.41 -5.49 5.47
CA TYR A 81 -0.59 -4.53 6.56
C TYR A 81 0.25 -3.26 6.28
N PRO A 82 -0.13 -2.46 5.27
CA PRO A 82 0.59 -1.26 4.85
C PRO A 82 0.32 -0.06 5.76
N THR A 83 -0.13 -0.27 7.00
CA THR A 83 -0.21 0.77 8.04
C THR A 83 0.60 0.31 9.26
N VAL A 84 1.14 1.26 10.03
CA VAL A 84 1.92 0.92 11.23
C VAL A 84 1.04 0.16 12.24
N ARG A 85 -0.22 0.58 12.46
CA ARG A 85 -1.12 -0.11 13.38
C ARG A 85 -1.45 -1.53 12.91
N GLY A 86 -1.73 -1.72 11.63
CA GLY A 86 -1.99 -3.04 11.06
C GLY A 86 -0.80 -3.98 11.24
N LEU A 87 0.40 -3.48 10.91
CA LEU A 87 1.62 -4.27 11.03
C LEU A 87 1.99 -4.56 12.49
N ALA A 88 1.87 -3.57 13.38
CA ALA A 88 2.12 -3.74 14.81
C ALA A 88 1.21 -4.83 15.40
N SER A 89 -0.08 -4.77 15.09
CA SER A 89 -1.08 -5.74 15.55
C SER A 89 -0.73 -7.17 15.11
N HIS A 90 -0.32 -7.33 13.84
CA HIS A 90 0.11 -8.61 13.30
C HIS A 90 1.39 -9.13 13.96
N LEU A 91 2.40 -8.26 14.15
CA LEU A 91 3.68 -8.63 14.78
C LEU A 91 3.56 -8.92 16.28
N ASP A 92 2.57 -8.35 16.96
CA ASP A 92 2.30 -8.57 18.37
C ASP A 92 1.42 -9.81 18.62
N GLY A 93 1.05 -10.55 17.56
CA GLY A 93 0.24 -11.76 17.66
C GLY A 93 -1.25 -11.50 17.90
N GLY A 94 -1.69 -10.26 17.68
CA GLY A 94 -3.10 -9.91 17.72
C GLY A 94 -3.83 -10.53 16.54
N ALA A 95 -4.81 -11.40 16.81
CA ALA A 95 -5.76 -11.92 15.81
C ALA A 95 -6.68 -10.84 15.17
N ALA A 96 -6.32 -9.55 15.28
CA ALA A 96 -7.09 -8.39 14.84
C ALA A 96 -6.47 -7.67 13.61
N GLY A 97 -5.43 -8.22 13.00
CA GLY A 97 -5.04 -7.84 11.65
C GLY A 97 -5.97 -8.51 10.64
N GLU A 98 -7.20 -8.03 10.47
CA GLU A 98 -7.96 -8.44 9.28
C GLU A 98 -7.17 -7.93 8.07
N PRO A 99 -6.68 -8.81 7.17
CA PRO A 99 -5.90 -8.37 6.03
C PRO A 99 -6.77 -7.41 5.20
N LEU A 100 -6.20 -6.27 4.78
CA LEU A 100 -6.88 -5.28 3.94
C LEU A 100 -7.49 -5.88 2.67
N ARG A 101 -7.17 -7.13 2.31
CA ARG A 101 -7.89 -7.89 1.27
C ARG A 101 -9.41 -7.95 1.53
N ARG A 102 -9.88 -8.09 2.78
CA ARG A 102 -11.33 -8.15 3.06
C ARG A 102 -11.99 -6.79 2.93
N GLU A 103 -11.28 -5.72 3.30
CA GLU A 103 -11.80 -4.35 3.25
C GLU A 103 -11.68 -3.73 1.85
N ALA A 104 -10.60 -4.01 1.11
CA ALA A 104 -10.45 -3.67 -0.30
C ALA A 104 -11.46 -4.40 -1.20
N LEU A 105 -11.88 -5.63 -0.85
CA LEU A 105 -13.00 -6.29 -1.52
C LEU A 105 -14.35 -5.62 -1.22
N ARG A 106 -14.52 -4.98 -0.06
CA ARG A 106 -15.74 -4.22 0.27
C ARG A 106 -15.73 -2.80 -0.30
N ALA A 107 -14.58 -2.15 -0.38
CA ALA A 107 -14.42 -0.78 -0.88
C ALA A 107 -14.25 -0.71 -2.41
N GLY A 108 -13.81 -1.79 -3.06
CA GLY A 108 -13.36 -1.85 -4.45
C GLY A 108 -14.41 -2.26 -5.48
N GLY A 109 -15.65 -1.78 -5.38
CA GLY A 109 -16.68 -1.87 -6.45
C GLY A 109 -16.36 -1.03 -7.70
N ARG A 110 -15.10 -0.87 -8.07
CA ARG A 110 -14.64 -0.07 -9.23
C ARG A 110 -13.53 -0.74 -10.02
N ALA A 111 -13.60 -2.05 -10.22
CA ALA A 111 -13.01 -2.65 -11.40
C ALA A 111 -13.84 -2.21 -12.61
N ARG A 112 -13.54 -1.03 -13.17
CA ARG A 112 -13.94 -0.70 -14.53
C ARG A 112 -13.30 -1.75 -15.42
N LEU A 113 -14.08 -2.75 -15.78
CA LEU A 113 -13.89 -3.57 -16.96
C LEU A 113 -13.68 -2.60 -18.12
N ALA A 114 -12.43 -2.40 -18.48
CA ALA A 114 -12.04 -1.72 -19.70
C ALA A 114 -12.62 -2.55 -20.83
N GLY A 115 -13.78 -2.11 -21.33
CA GLY A 115 -14.36 -2.61 -22.56
C GLY A 115 -13.32 -2.51 -23.66
N ARG A 116 -12.84 -3.66 -24.12
CA ARG A 116 -12.37 -3.80 -25.49
C ARG A 116 -13.38 -4.67 -26.22
N ARG A 117 -14.02 -3.99 -27.16
CA ARG A 117 -15.02 -4.46 -28.11
C ARG A 117 -14.51 -5.73 -28.80
N ASP A 118 -15.19 -6.84 -28.61
CA ASP A 118 -15.14 -7.89 -29.60
C ASP A 118 -16.07 -7.50 -30.75
N ARG A 119 -15.45 -7.09 -31.85
CA ARG A 119 -16.11 -6.79 -33.11
C ARG A 119 -15.42 -7.66 -34.15
N ARG A 120 -15.99 -8.84 -34.42
CA ARG A 120 -16.37 -9.31 -35.77
C ARG A 120 -16.98 -10.72 -35.69
N THR A 121 -18.31 -10.79 -35.57
CA THR A 121 -19.07 -11.85 -36.26
C THR A 121 -19.62 -11.23 -37.54
N ARG A 122 -18.99 -11.56 -38.66
CA ARG A 122 -19.61 -11.44 -39.98
C ARG A 122 -19.08 -12.59 -40.83
N THR A 123 -19.98 -13.14 -41.65
CA THR A 123 -19.74 -13.91 -42.89
C THR A 123 -19.93 -15.43 -42.65
N GLU A 124 -20.91 -16.19 -43.20
CA GLU A 124 -22.01 -16.03 -44.20
C GLU A 124 -23.05 -17.15 -43.95
N ALA A 125 -24.36 -16.91 -44.08
CA ALA A 125 -25.20 -17.22 -45.25
C ALA A 125 -25.02 -18.63 -45.87
N GLY A 126 -26.07 -19.46 -45.78
CA GLY A 126 -26.14 -20.76 -46.45
C GLY A 126 -27.30 -21.62 -45.97
N GLY A 127 -28.54 -21.14 -46.09
CA GLY A 127 -29.75 -21.91 -45.79
C GLY A 127 -30.74 -21.80 -46.95
N THR A 128 -30.60 -22.66 -47.94
CA THR A 128 -31.56 -22.83 -49.04
C THR A 128 -32.73 -23.66 -48.53
N GLY A 129 -33.87 -23.01 -48.30
CA GLY A 129 -35.17 -23.66 -48.18
C GLY A 129 -36.02 -23.26 -49.39
N SER A 130 -36.25 -24.21 -50.30
CA SER A 130 -37.36 -24.14 -51.24
C SER A 130 -38.05 -25.50 -51.19
N GLY A 131 -39.24 -25.51 -50.59
CA GLY A 131 -40.27 -26.47 -50.93
C GLY A 131 -41.17 -25.82 -51.97
N GLU A 132 -41.32 -26.48 -53.10
CA GLU A 132 -42.57 -26.78 -53.81
C GLU A 132 -42.25 -27.78 -54.94
#